data_AF-A0A378SWZ6-F1
#
_entry.id   AF-A0A378SWZ6-F1
#
_cell.length_a   1.000
_cell.length_b   1.000
_cell.length_c   1.000
_cell.angle_alpha   90.00
_cell.angle_beta   90.00
_cell.angle_gamma   90.00
#
_symmetry.space_group_name_H-M   'P 1'
#
loop_
_entity.id
_entity.type
_entity.pdbx_description
1 polymer ?
#
loop_
_entity_poly.entity_id
_entity_poly.type
_entity_poly.pdbx_seq_one_letter_code
_entity_poly.pdbx_strand_id
1 'polypeptide(L)'
;MRGLRRMSITSRTVPALGDLGIGWRREIAGVIDDLRPGFCEVIAESIPLRHRRARPEPALAGLVARGVPVIPHGVALSLGGTEPVQPKRVRRLAACARALGAPVVSEHIAFVRAGGVEAGHLLPVPRTREALDVLAANIERTRRELPVPLALENIASFVEWPESDLSESEFLTELVERTGVLLVLDVANVYANARNRGRDPLRELARLPVEQVAYSHVAGGREGEDFYHDTHTDRTPPEVLDLVTALRERTDTPVMLERDGRFPPAAELFDELDAIAAAAGAAPITTDAREVWV
;
A
#
# COMPACT_ATOMS: atom_id res chain seq x y z
N MET A 1 -33.06 -24.52 12.66
CA MET A 1 -32.85 -23.41 11.71
C MET A 1 -32.71 -22.12 12.49
N ARG A 2 -31.48 -21.72 12.84
CA ARG A 2 -31.19 -20.41 13.43
C ARG A 2 -30.70 -19.52 12.30
N GLY A 3 -31.45 -18.46 12.02
CA GLY A 3 -31.14 -17.53 10.94
C GLY A 3 -29.80 -16.83 11.18
N LEU A 4 -28.91 -16.92 10.20
CA LEU A 4 -27.75 -16.03 10.10
C LEU A 4 -28.29 -14.60 10.01
N ARG A 5 -28.07 -13.81 11.07
CA ARG A 5 -28.15 -12.36 10.96
C ARG A 5 -27.02 -11.93 10.03
N ARG A 6 -27.35 -11.53 8.80
CA ARG A 6 -26.46 -10.70 7.98
C ARG A 6 -26.14 -9.45 8.81
N MET A 7 -24.93 -9.37 9.35
CA MET A 7 -24.44 -8.13 9.92
C MET A 7 -24.36 -7.12 8.79
N SER A 8 -25.01 -5.97 8.98
CA SER A 8 -24.95 -4.85 8.04
C SER A 8 -23.50 -4.38 7.95
N ILE A 9 -22.86 -4.62 6.81
CA ILE A 9 -21.58 -3.99 6.46
C ILE A 9 -21.90 -2.51 6.27
N THR A 10 -21.68 -1.71 7.31
CA THR A 10 -21.64 -0.25 7.16
C THR A 10 -20.60 0.06 6.09
N SER A 11 -21.04 0.64 4.97
CA SER A 11 -20.16 1.19 3.93
C SER A 11 -19.14 2.08 4.63
N ARG A 12 -17.87 1.64 4.62
CA ARG A 12 -16.77 2.37 5.24
C ARG A 12 -16.34 3.45 4.28
N THR A 13 -16.14 4.66 4.78
CA THR A 13 -15.83 5.80 3.91
C THR A 13 -14.37 5.69 3.47
N VAL A 14 -14.17 5.19 2.24
CA VAL A 14 -12.89 5.23 1.54
C VAL A 14 -12.50 6.70 1.32
N PRO A 15 -11.25 7.10 1.59
CA PRO A 15 -10.76 8.44 1.28
C PRO A 15 -11.03 8.82 -0.18
N ALA A 16 -11.51 10.03 -0.43
CA ALA A 16 -11.63 10.55 -1.79
C ALA A 16 -10.22 10.91 -2.32
N LEU A 17 -9.62 9.99 -3.06
CA LEU A 17 -8.39 10.17 -3.82
C LEU A 17 -8.74 10.22 -5.32
N GLY A 18 -7.90 10.83 -6.16
CA GLY A 18 -8.04 10.66 -7.60
C GLY A 18 -7.61 9.27 -8.06
N ASP A 19 -8.10 8.83 -9.22
CA ASP A 19 -8.02 7.43 -9.68
C ASP A 19 -6.60 6.88 -9.87
N LEU A 20 -5.63 7.74 -10.22
CA LEU A 20 -4.24 7.35 -10.46
C LEU A 20 -3.28 8.23 -9.64
N GLY A 21 -2.44 7.57 -8.84
CA GLY A 21 -1.37 8.19 -8.08
C GLY A 21 0.03 7.71 -8.48
N ILE A 22 1.03 8.30 -7.83
CA ILE A 22 2.43 7.86 -7.93
C ILE A 22 3.14 7.95 -6.59
N GLY A 23 4.00 6.96 -6.29
CA GLY A 23 4.91 7.00 -5.16
C GLY A 23 5.89 8.17 -5.29
N TRP A 24 5.86 9.09 -4.34
CA TRP A 24 6.80 10.20 -4.26
C TRP A 24 8.14 9.71 -3.70
N ARG A 25 9.19 9.90 -4.50
CA ARG A 25 10.58 9.71 -4.12
C ARG A 25 11.35 10.97 -4.52
N ARG A 26 12.37 11.35 -3.75
CA ARG A 26 13.07 12.63 -3.94
C ARG A 26 13.75 12.70 -5.31
N GLU A 27 14.21 11.56 -5.80
CA GLU A 27 14.94 11.35 -7.05
C GLU A 27 14.11 11.70 -8.28
N ILE A 28 12.79 11.50 -8.22
CA ILE A 28 11.84 11.80 -9.31
C ILE A 28 10.90 12.97 -8.98
N ALA A 29 11.15 13.71 -7.90
CA ALA A 29 10.27 14.79 -7.45
C ALA A 29 10.07 15.88 -8.52
N GLY A 30 11.10 16.17 -9.34
CA GLY A 30 10.99 17.12 -10.45
C GLY A 30 10.02 16.65 -11.54
N VAL A 31 10.05 15.37 -11.91
CA VAL A 31 9.10 14.79 -12.86
C VAL A 31 7.69 14.82 -12.27
N ILE A 32 7.53 14.46 -10.99
CA ILE A 32 6.22 14.47 -10.31
C ILE A 32 5.62 15.87 -10.23
N ASP A 33 6.44 16.92 -10.12
CA ASP A 33 5.94 18.29 -10.05
C ASP A 33 5.22 18.74 -11.34
N ASP A 34 5.61 18.19 -12.49
CA ASP A 34 4.97 18.46 -13.79
C ASP A 34 3.79 17.52 -14.10
N LEU A 35 3.64 16.40 -13.36
CA LEU A 35 2.49 15.51 -13.45
C LEU A 35 1.22 16.15 -12.85
N ARG A 36 0.07 15.52 -13.12
CA ARG A 36 -1.23 15.82 -12.46
C ARG A 36 -1.76 14.60 -11.69
N PRO A 37 -1.03 14.09 -10.68
CA PRO A 37 -1.43 12.89 -9.97
C PRO A 37 -2.71 13.15 -9.15
N GLY A 38 -3.58 12.15 -9.09
CA GLY A 38 -4.76 12.15 -8.23
C GLY A 38 -4.42 12.11 -6.75
N PHE A 39 -3.26 11.53 -6.40
CA PHE A 39 -2.64 11.54 -5.09
C PHE A 39 -1.17 11.10 -5.19
N CYS A 40 -0.39 11.33 -4.14
CA CYS A 40 0.94 10.77 -3.98
C CYS A 40 1.05 10.02 -2.66
N GLU A 41 1.96 9.06 -2.60
CA GLU A 41 2.36 8.42 -1.35
C GLU A 41 3.83 8.69 -1.04
N VAL A 42 4.18 8.84 0.23
CA VAL A 42 5.56 9.05 0.67
C VAL A 42 5.87 8.15 1.87
N ILE A 43 7.06 7.54 1.86
CA ILE A 43 7.57 6.80 3.00
C ILE A 43 7.69 7.72 4.21
N ALA A 44 6.90 7.47 5.25
CA ALA A 44 6.84 8.28 6.47
C ALA A 44 8.21 8.38 7.16
N GLU A 45 9.02 7.32 7.09
CA GLU A 45 10.39 7.23 7.58
C GLU A 45 11.38 8.14 6.83
N SER A 46 11.08 8.55 5.60
CA SER A 46 11.93 9.49 4.84
C SER A 46 11.75 10.95 5.27
N ILE A 47 10.61 11.31 5.87
CA ILE A 47 10.30 12.69 6.24
C ILE A 47 11.04 13.11 7.52
N PRO A 48 11.88 14.16 7.52
CA PRO A 48 12.57 14.59 8.73
C PRO A 48 11.62 15.02 9.86
N LEU A 49 11.96 14.67 11.10
CA LEU A 49 11.28 15.18 12.30
C LEU A 49 12.12 16.27 12.97
N ARG A 50 11.50 17.42 13.24
CA ARG A 50 12.08 18.48 14.07
C ARG A 50 11.14 18.85 15.21
N HIS A 51 11.61 18.74 16.45
CA HIS A 51 10.81 18.96 17.67
C HIS A 51 9.45 18.21 17.63
N ARG A 52 9.50 16.91 17.27
CA ARG A 52 8.32 16.02 17.13
C ARG A 52 7.29 16.42 16.07
N ARG A 53 7.65 17.30 15.14
CA ARG A 53 6.82 17.66 14.00
C ARG A 53 7.51 17.23 12.71
N ALA A 54 6.76 16.62 11.81
CA ALA A 54 7.26 16.29 10.48
C ALA A 54 7.53 17.58 9.68
N ARG A 55 8.57 17.52 8.84
CA ARG A 55 9.05 18.60 7.99
C ARG A 55 9.18 18.03 6.58
N PRO A 56 8.08 17.97 5.80
CA PRO A 56 8.18 17.60 4.40
C PRO A 56 9.10 18.58 3.67
N GLU A 57 9.84 18.07 2.69
CA GLU A 57 10.71 18.89 1.85
C GLU A 57 9.88 19.80 0.93
N PRO A 58 10.47 20.89 0.38
CA PRO A 58 9.72 21.87 -0.40
C PRO A 58 8.90 21.30 -1.57
N ALA A 59 9.44 20.34 -2.34
CA ALA A 59 8.72 19.74 -3.46
C ALA A 59 7.46 18.97 -3.00
N LEU A 60 7.60 18.14 -1.96
CA LEU A 60 6.48 17.41 -1.34
C LEU A 60 5.45 18.37 -0.71
N ALA A 61 5.92 19.42 -0.02
CA ALA A 61 5.05 20.45 0.51
C ALA A 61 4.33 21.25 -0.60
N GLY A 62 4.98 21.41 -1.75
CA GLY A 62 4.41 22.02 -2.96
C GLY A 62 3.20 21.24 -3.48
N LEU A 63 3.28 19.91 -3.53
CA LEU A 63 2.14 19.05 -3.89
C LEU A 63 0.94 19.29 -2.97
N VAL A 64 1.17 19.27 -1.65
CA VAL A 64 0.11 19.55 -0.64
C VAL A 64 -0.47 20.94 -0.83
N ALA A 65 0.36 21.96 -1.08
CA ALA A 65 -0.09 23.34 -1.29
C ALA A 65 -0.94 23.52 -2.56
N ARG A 66 -0.72 22.68 -3.58
CA ARG A 66 -1.55 22.63 -4.80
C ARG A 66 -2.84 21.80 -4.62
N GLY A 67 -3.04 21.19 -3.45
CA GLY A 67 -4.22 20.38 -3.15
C GLY A 67 -4.11 18.91 -3.56
N VAL A 68 -2.92 18.43 -3.92
CA VAL A 68 -2.69 16.99 -4.18
C VAL A 68 -2.66 16.25 -2.83
N PRO A 69 -3.54 15.26 -2.59
CA PRO A 69 -3.46 14.45 -1.38
C PRO A 69 -2.12 13.70 -1.30
N VAL A 70 -1.47 13.76 -0.15
CA VAL A 70 -0.22 13.03 0.12
C VAL A 70 -0.42 12.07 1.29
N ILE A 71 -0.26 10.78 1.04
CA ILE A 71 -0.43 9.70 2.00
C ILE A 71 0.93 9.32 2.60
N PRO A 72 1.13 9.41 3.93
CA PRO A 72 2.31 8.86 4.56
C PRO A 72 2.13 7.36 4.77
N HIS A 73 3.07 6.62 4.21
CA HIS A 73 3.15 5.17 4.27
C HIS A 73 4.29 4.75 5.20
N GLY A 74 3.98 4.06 6.28
CA GLY A 74 4.96 3.60 7.26
C GLY A 74 5.56 2.25 6.87
N VAL A 75 6.85 2.06 7.16
CA VAL A 75 7.57 0.78 6.92
C VAL A 75 8.12 0.14 8.21
N ALA A 76 7.77 0.69 9.38
CA ALA A 76 8.54 0.49 10.60
C ALA A 76 7.74 0.17 11.86
N LEU A 77 6.39 0.14 11.85
CA LEU A 77 5.62 -0.07 13.08
C LEU A 77 5.72 -1.51 13.56
N SER A 78 5.91 -2.47 12.65
CA SER A 78 5.96 -3.90 12.98
C SER A 78 4.64 -4.39 13.57
N LEU A 79 3.51 -4.08 12.93
CA LEU A 79 2.17 -4.35 13.47
C LEU A 79 1.92 -5.83 13.78
N GLY A 80 2.53 -6.74 13.00
CA GLY A 80 2.49 -8.19 13.21
C GLY A 80 3.46 -8.73 14.26
N GLY A 81 4.23 -7.86 14.93
CA GLY A 81 5.20 -8.26 15.95
C GLY A 81 4.53 -8.60 17.28
N THR A 82 5.09 -9.56 18.02
CA THR A 82 4.60 -9.97 19.35
C THR A 82 4.83 -8.92 20.44
N GLU A 83 5.79 -8.03 20.25
CA GLU A 83 6.00 -6.86 21.09
C GLU A 83 4.98 -5.75 20.77
N PRO A 84 4.47 -5.01 21.77
CA PRO A 84 3.63 -3.85 21.51
C PRO A 84 4.29 -2.82 20.59
N VAL A 85 3.50 -2.23 19.69
CA VAL A 85 3.96 -1.12 18.84
C VAL A 85 4.65 -0.02 19.65
N GLN A 86 5.80 0.44 19.16
CA GLN A 86 6.57 1.47 19.85
C GLN A 86 5.84 2.82 19.74
N PRO A 87 5.41 3.45 20.85
CA PRO A 87 4.61 4.69 20.79
C PRO A 87 5.34 5.84 20.07
N LYS A 88 6.68 5.86 20.09
CA LYS A 88 7.47 6.84 19.34
C LYS A 88 7.30 6.71 17.82
N ARG A 89 7.22 5.49 17.29
CA ARG A 89 7.04 5.23 15.85
C ARG A 89 5.60 5.57 15.42
N VAL A 90 4.61 5.22 16.24
CA VAL A 90 3.20 5.61 16.01
C VAL A 90 3.06 7.14 15.97
N ARG A 91 3.64 7.86 16.95
CA ARG A 91 3.64 9.34 16.95
C ARG A 91 4.35 9.96 15.75
N ARG A 92 5.35 9.30 15.18
CA ARG A 92 6.00 9.75 13.95
C ARG A 92 5.02 9.70 12.79
N LEU A 93 4.37 8.56 12.55
CA LEU A 93 3.37 8.41 11.49
C LEU A 93 2.24 9.44 11.67
N ALA A 94 1.76 9.62 12.90
CA ALA A 94 0.76 10.63 13.24
C ALA A 94 1.24 12.08 13.01
N ALA A 95 2.54 12.35 13.18
CA ALA A 95 3.12 13.66 12.87
C ALA A 95 3.24 13.91 11.37
N CYS A 96 3.57 12.87 10.59
CA CYS A 96 3.56 12.94 9.12
C CYS A 96 2.15 13.21 8.59
N ALA A 97 1.15 12.46 9.08
CA ALA A 97 -0.26 12.66 8.72
C ALA A 97 -0.71 14.11 8.94
N ARG A 98 -0.40 14.68 10.12
CA ARG A 98 -0.72 16.07 10.44
C ARG A 98 0.01 17.09 9.57
N ALA A 99 1.28 16.84 9.25
CA ALA A 99 2.06 17.78 8.45
C ALA A 99 1.63 17.81 6.98
N LEU A 100 1.12 16.68 6.48
CA LEU A 100 0.66 16.53 5.09
C LEU A 100 -0.83 16.80 4.92
N GLY A 101 -1.60 16.91 6.02
CA GLY A 101 -3.06 16.96 5.94
C GLY A 101 -3.64 15.68 5.34
N ALA A 102 -2.98 14.55 5.54
CA ALA A 102 -3.28 13.30 4.85
C ALA A 102 -4.67 12.77 5.21
N PRO A 103 -5.47 12.28 4.25
CA PRO A 103 -6.81 11.76 4.53
C PRO A 103 -6.78 10.34 5.13
N VAL A 104 -5.65 9.64 4.99
CA VAL A 104 -5.38 8.28 5.47
C VAL A 104 -3.89 8.13 5.71
N VAL A 105 -3.50 7.16 6.53
CA VAL A 105 -2.11 6.67 6.61
C VAL A 105 -2.08 5.17 6.33
N SER A 106 -0.96 4.66 5.87
CA SER A 106 -0.77 3.24 5.58
C SER A 106 0.42 2.62 6.34
N GLU A 107 0.38 1.31 6.51
CA GLU A 107 1.45 0.44 7.01
C GLU A 107 1.17 -1.00 6.53
N HIS A 108 2.08 -1.93 6.77
CA HIS A 108 2.04 -3.31 6.34
C HIS A 108 1.50 -4.26 7.39
N ILE A 109 0.96 -5.36 6.87
CA ILE A 109 0.62 -6.57 7.60
C ILE A 109 1.90 -7.41 7.74
N ALA A 110 2.86 -6.87 8.49
CA ALA A 110 4.19 -7.44 8.64
C ALA A 110 4.75 -7.22 10.04
N PHE A 111 5.80 -7.95 10.37
CA PHE A 111 6.72 -7.58 11.44
C PHE A 111 8.09 -7.23 10.87
N VAL A 112 8.80 -6.31 11.54
CA VAL A 112 10.17 -5.92 11.17
C VAL A 112 11.14 -6.11 12.32
N ARG A 113 10.65 -6.63 13.45
CA ARG A 113 11.43 -6.81 14.67
C ARG A 113 10.91 -7.96 15.50
N ALA A 114 11.82 -8.72 16.11
CA ALA A 114 11.52 -9.70 17.14
C ALA A 114 12.73 -9.89 18.06
N GLY A 115 12.50 -10.07 19.36
CA GLY A 115 13.56 -10.39 20.32
C GLY A 115 14.66 -9.32 20.40
N GLY A 116 14.28 -8.04 20.26
CA GLY A 116 15.23 -6.92 20.25
C GLY A 116 16.06 -6.75 18.97
N VAL A 117 15.84 -7.55 17.92
CA VAL A 117 16.54 -7.45 16.63
C VAL A 117 15.62 -6.82 15.57
N GLU A 118 16.10 -5.82 14.84
CA GLU A 118 15.43 -5.29 13.63
C GLU A 118 15.89 -6.09 12.41
N ALA A 119 14.94 -6.56 11.60
CA ALA A 119 15.19 -7.36 10.40
C ALA A 119 15.70 -6.52 9.21
N GLY A 120 15.42 -5.22 9.22
CA GLY A 120 15.74 -4.32 8.10
C GLY A 120 14.87 -4.52 6.85
N HIS A 121 13.90 -5.43 6.90
CA HIS A 121 12.90 -5.70 5.87
C HIS A 121 11.61 -6.23 6.49
N LEU A 122 10.53 -6.24 5.70
CA LEU A 122 9.21 -6.76 6.09
C LEU A 122 9.25 -8.29 6.15
N LEU A 123 8.78 -8.85 7.27
CA LEU A 123 8.63 -10.28 7.45
C LEU A 123 7.14 -10.67 7.51
N PRO A 124 6.75 -11.78 6.85
CA PRO A 124 5.37 -12.21 6.79
C PRO A 124 4.88 -12.69 8.15
N VAL A 125 3.67 -12.34 8.54
CA VAL A 125 3.02 -12.95 9.70
C VAL A 125 2.52 -14.37 9.37
N PRO A 126 2.56 -15.33 10.31
CA PRO A 126 1.84 -16.58 10.14
C PRO A 126 0.35 -16.27 10.07
N ARG A 127 -0.38 -16.84 9.11
CA ARG A 127 -1.82 -16.56 8.93
C ARG A 127 -2.66 -17.43 9.86
N THR A 128 -2.50 -17.20 11.18
CA THR A 128 -3.28 -17.86 12.23
C THR A 128 -4.17 -16.88 12.98
N ARG A 129 -5.15 -17.41 13.71
CA ARG A 129 -6.03 -16.60 14.57
C ARG A 129 -5.26 -15.94 15.72
N GLU A 130 -4.25 -16.59 16.27
CA GLU A 130 -3.39 -16.01 17.30
C GLU A 130 -2.58 -14.81 16.76
N ALA A 131 -2.07 -14.92 15.53
CA ALA A 131 -1.41 -13.81 14.87
C ALA A 131 -2.38 -12.66 14.56
N LEU A 132 -3.63 -12.97 14.19
CA LEU A 132 -4.69 -11.96 14.06
C LEU A 132 -4.97 -11.24 15.38
N ASP A 133 -4.98 -11.95 16.51
CA ASP A 133 -5.19 -11.33 17.84
C ASP A 133 -4.08 -10.33 18.18
N VAL A 134 -2.81 -10.71 17.94
CA VAL A 134 -1.65 -9.83 18.13
C VAL A 134 -1.74 -8.60 17.22
N LEU A 135 -1.98 -8.84 15.93
CA LEU A 135 -2.07 -7.79 14.92
C LEU A 135 -3.21 -6.81 15.25
N ALA A 136 -4.40 -7.32 15.60
CA ALA A 136 -5.56 -6.51 15.99
C ALA A 136 -5.28 -5.64 17.23
N ALA A 137 -4.59 -6.19 18.24
CA ALA A 137 -4.22 -5.42 19.43
C ALA A 137 -3.23 -4.28 19.10
N ASN A 138 -2.28 -4.51 18.21
CA ASN A 138 -1.32 -3.51 17.75
C ASN A 138 -1.96 -2.44 16.85
N ILE A 139 -2.89 -2.84 15.99
CA ILE A 139 -3.72 -1.92 15.19
C ILE A 139 -4.53 -1.00 16.10
N GLU A 140 -5.20 -1.55 17.12
CA GLU A 140 -6.01 -0.76 18.04
C GLU A 140 -5.18 0.27 18.83
N ARG A 141 -3.99 -0.13 19.30
CA ARG A 141 -3.02 0.80 19.91
C ARG A 141 -2.62 1.93 18.96
N THR A 142 -2.35 1.57 17.70
CA THR A 142 -1.93 2.51 16.67
C THR A 142 -3.03 3.51 16.33
N ARG A 143 -4.25 3.03 16.07
CA ARG A 143 -5.41 3.85 15.69
C ARG A 143 -5.78 4.89 16.76
N ARG A 144 -5.58 4.58 18.04
CA ARG A 144 -5.84 5.53 19.15
C ARG A 144 -4.94 6.77 19.10
N GLU A 145 -3.76 6.69 18.50
CA GLU A 145 -2.82 7.82 18.39
C GLU A 145 -2.87 8.51 17.01
N LEU A 146 -3.43 7.86 16.00
CA LEU A 146 -3.54 8.39 14.64
C LEU A 146 -4.68 9.41 14.51
N PRO A 147 -4.46 10.52 13.80
CA PRO A 147 -5.49 11.55 13.59
C PRO A 147 -6.49 11.19 12.48
N VAL A 148 -6.21 10.14 11.70
CA VAL A 148 -6.93 9.75 10.48
C VAL A 148 -6.99 8.22 10.37
N PRO A 149 -7.83 7.66 9.48
CA PRO A 149 -7.91 6.22 9.27
C PRO A 149 -6.56 5.57 8.93
N LEU A 150 -6.44 4.29 9.29
CA LEU A 150 -5.30 3.43 8.98
C LEU A 150 -5.72 2.43 7.89
N ALA A 151 -4.95 2.38 6.82
CA ALA A 151 -4.99 1.35 5.78
C ALA A 151 -3.82 0.37 5.96
N LEU A 152 -4.04 -0.92 5.69
CA LEU A 152 -3.02 -1.95 5.87
C LEU A 152 -2.70 -2.70 4.58
N GLU A 153 -1.42 -2.86 4.31
CA GLU A 153 -0.90 -3.44 3.06
C GLU A 153 -0.54 -4.92 3.19
N ASN A 154 -0.94 -5.72 2.20
CA ASN A 154 -0.46 -7.09 2.02
C ASN A 154 0.95 -7.09 1.41
N ILE A 155 1.83 -7.97 1.88
CA ILE A 155 3.23 -8.01 1.42
C ILE A 155 3.50 -9.17 0.46
N ALA A 156 4.47 -9.02 -0.43
CA ALA A 156 5.12 -10.17 -1.06
C ALA A 156 5.86 -11.00 -0.01
N SER A 157 5.78 -12.32 -0.13
CA SER A 157 6.47 -13.24 0.76
C SER A 157 6.94 -14.49 0.03
N PHE A 158 8.24 -14.76 0.15
CA PHE A 158 8.89 -16.00 -0.27
C PHE A 158 8.66 -17.18 0.70
N VAL A 159 8.15 -16.90 1.90
CA VAL A 159 7.94 -17.92 2.95
C VAL A 159 6.44 -18.08 3.23
N GLU A 160 6.02 -19.32 3.41
CA GLU A 160 4.72 -19.67 3.97
C GLU A 160 4.94 -20.40 5.29
N TRP A 161 4.37 -19.87 6.37
CA TRP A 161 4.48 -20.48 7.69
C TRP A 161 3.70 -21.79 7.71
N PRO A 162 4.30 -22.92 8.12
CA PRO A 162 3.61 -24.21 8.18
C PRO A 162 2.41 -24.21 9.15
N GLU A 163 2.40 -23.28 10.11
CA GLU A 163 1.31 -23.09 11.06
C GLU A 163 0.10 -22.34 10.48
N SER A 164 0.22 -21.74 9.28
CA SER A 164 -0.88 -20.97 8.67
C SER A 164 -2.10 -21.85 8.40
N ASP A 165 -3.22 -21.54 9.04
CA ASP A 165 -4.50 -22.25 8.85
C ASP A 165 -5.53 -21.44 8.04
N LEU A 166 -5.25 -20.16 7.76
CA LEU A 166 -6.06 -19.28 6.94
C LEU A 166 -5.39 -18.98 5.59
N SER A 167 -6.19 -18.95 4.52
CA SER A 167 -5.77 -18.32 3.26
C SER A 167 -5.58 -16.80 3.44
N GLU A 168 -4.89 -16.15 2.50
CA GLU A 168 -4.73 -14.68 2.53
C GLU A 168 -6.07 -13.97 2.53
N SER A 169 -7.00 -14.43 1.67
CA SER A 169 -8.36 -13.88 1.62
C SER A 169 -9.10 -13.98 2.95
N GLU A 170 -9.01 -15.12 3.65
CA GLU A 170 -9.65 -15.32 4.96
C GLU A 170 -8.99 -14.45 6.03
N PHE A 171 -7.65 -14.41 6.05
CA PHE A 171 -6.89 -13.60 6.99
C PHE A 171 -7.20 -12.10 6.86
N LEU A 172 -7.19 -11.57 5.63
CA LEU A 172 -7.49 -10.17 5.36
C LEU A 172 -8.95 -9.82 5.64
N THR A 173 -9.89 -10.70 5.27
CA THR A 173 -11.31 -10.50 5.58
C THR A 173 -11.53 -10.43 7.09
N GLU A 174 -10.99 -11.38 7.84
CA GLU A 174 -11.16 -11.44 9.29
C GLU A 174 -10.46 -10.25 10.00
N LEU A 175 -9.27 -9.85 9.54
CA LEU A 175 -8.56 -8.67 10.05
C LEU A 175 -9.41 -7.40 9.91
N VAL A 176 -9.98 -7.21 8.72
CA VAL A 176 -10.77 -6.04 8.35
C VAL A 176 -12.13 -6.03 9.07
N GLU A 177 -12.76 -7.19 9.27
CA GLU A 177 -13.98 -7.33 10.07
C GLU A 177 -13.75 -7.02 11.55
N ARG A 178 -12.65 -7.54 12.13
CA ARG A 178 -12.32 -7.36 13.56
C ARG A 178 -11.91 -5.94 13.92
N THR A 179 -11.15 -5.29 13.04
CA THR A 179 -10.49 -4.01 13.37
C THR A 179 -11.16 -2.81 12.71
N GLY A 180 -11.84 -3.00 11.57
CA GLY A 180 -12.39 -1.89 10.80
C GLY A 180 -11.33 -0.99 10.16
N VAL A 181 -10.10 -1.48 9.99
CA VAL A 181 -9.09 -0.83 9.13
C VAL A 181 -9.50 -0.90 7.66
N LEU A 182 -8.91 -0.02 6.86
CA LEU A 182 -8.93 -0.12 5.41
C LEU A 182 -7.76 -1.00 4.95
N LEU A 183 -7.74 -1.33 3.67
CA LEU A 183 -6.61 -2.02 3.03
C LEU A 183 -5.89 -1.10 2.05
N VAL A 184 -4.57 -1.28 1.95
CA VAL A 184 -3.84 -0.98 0.72
C VAL A 184 -3.67 -2.32 0.02
N LEU A 185 -4.23 -2.48 -1.18
CA LEU A 185 -4.08 -3.73 -1.90
C LEU A 185 -2.90 -3.59 -2.86
N ASP A 186 -1.76 -4.18 -2.53
CA ASP A 186 -0.67 -4.28 -3.50
C ASP A 186 -0.97 -5.45 -4.45
N VAL A 187 -1.30 -5.09 -5.69
CA VAL A 187 -1.65 -6.02 -6.77
C VAL A 187 -0.41 -6.74 -7.29
N ALA A 188 0.77 -6.09 -7.25
CA ALA A 188 2.03 -6.73 -7.61
C ALA A 188 2.42 -7.78 -6.56
N ASN A 189 2.15 -7.52 -5.27
CA ASN A 189 2.32 -8.52 -4.21
C ASN A 189 1.38 -9.73 -4.40
N VAL A 190 0.12 -9.52 -4.78
CA VAL A 190 -0.82 -10.62 -5.12
C VAL A 190 -0.27 -11.46 -6.28
N TYR A 191 0.20 -10.80 -7.35
CA TYR A 191 0.80 -11.48 -8.49
C TYR A 191 2.02 -12.31 -8.09
N ALA A 192 2.98 -11.71 -7.40
CA ALA A 192 4.21 -12.36 -6.97
C ALA A 192 3.92 -13.55 -6.04
N ASN A 193 3.03 -13.37 -5.08
CA ASN A 193 2.66 -14.42 -4.12
C ASN A 193 1.98 -15.61 -4.81
N ALA A 194 1.07 -15.36 -5.74
CA ALA A 194 0.38 -16.40 -6.49
C ALA A 194 1.35 -17.14 -7.42
N ARG A 195 2.17 -16.41 -8.18
CA ARG A 195 3.18 -16.96 -9.08
C ARG A 195 4.17 -17.86 -8.36
N ASN A 196 4.75 -17.40 -7.25
CA ASN A 196 5.71 -18.16 -6.45
C ASN A 196 5.10 -19.41 -5.78
N ARG A 197 3.77 -19.49 -5.69
CA ARG A 197 3.04 -20.63 -5.13
C ARG A 197 2.39 -21.52 -6.19
N GLY A 198 2.62 -21.25 -7.47
CA GLY A 198 1.97 -21.96 -8.58
C GLY A 198 0.45 -21.83 -8.58
N ARG A 199 -0.08 -20.70 -8.08
CA ARG A 199 -1.51 -20.38 -8.04
C ARG A 199 -1.85 -19.36 -9.12
N ASP A 200 -3.14 -19.26 -9.43
CA ASP A 200 -3.69 -18.30 -10.39
C ASP A 200 -3.95 -16.94 -9.70
N PRO A 201 -3.24 -15.85 -10.07
CA PRO A 201 -3.41 -14.55 -9.44
C PRO A 201 -4.83 -13.98 -9.55
N LEU A 202 -5.54 -14.23 -10.66
CA LEU A 202 -6.91 -13.74 -10.85
C LEU A 202 -7.88 -14.41 -9.89
N ARG A 203 -7.67 -15.71 -9.62
CA ARG A 203 -8.47 -16.45 -8.63
C ARG A 203 -8.18 -16.02 -7.21
N GLU A 204 -6.93 -15.71 -6.88
CA GLU A 204 -6.58 -15.16 -5.56
C GLU A 204 -7.22 -13.78 -5.36
N LEU A 205 -7.05 -12.87 -6.34
CA LEU A 205 -7.66 -11.53 -6.34
C LEU A 205 -9.17 -11.60 -6.12
N ALA A 206 -9.87 -12.49 -6.84
CA ALA A 206 -11.33 -12.66 -6.77
C ALA A 206 -11.86 -12.95 -5.36
N ARG A 207 -11.02 -13.48 -4.46
CA ARG A 207 -11.39 -13.84 -3.08
C ARG A 207 -11.10 -12.72 -2.07
N LEU A 208 -10.33 -11.70 -2.44
CA LEU A 208 -9.94 -10.63 -1.54
C LEU A 208 -11.12 -9.68 -1.23
N PRO A 209 -11.16 -9.10 0.00
CA PRO A 209 -12.21 -8.17 0.44
C PRO A 209 -12.00 -6.76 -0.15
N VAL A 210 -12.13 -6.64 -1.48
CA VAL A 210 -11.78 -5.44 -2.24
C VAL A 210 -12.63 -4.22 -1.92
N GLU A 211 -13.82 -4.41 -1.33
CA GLU A 211 -14.74 -3.34 -0.93
C GLU A 211 -14.21 -2.50 0.26
N GLN A 212 -13.09 -2.93 0.85
CA GLN A 212 -12.46 -2.30 2.01
C GLN A 212 -11.11 -1.66 1.67
N VAL A 213 -10.76 -1.66 0.38
CA VAL A 213 -9.50 -1.12 -0.12
C VAL A 213 -9.61 0.40 -0.27
N ALA A 214 -8.67 1.12 0.35
CA ALA A 214 -8.57 2.57 0.25
C ALA A 214 -7.96 3.01 -1.09
N TYR A 215 -6.89 2.33 -1.49
CA TYR A 215 -6.19 2.47 -2.77
C TYR A 215 -5.29 1.23 -2.97
N SER A 216 -4.74 1.07 -4.16
CA SER A 216 -3.96 -0.12 -4.53
C SER A 216 -2.58 0.26 -5.05
N HIS A 217 -1.58 -0.55 -4.74
CA HIS A 217 -0.25 -0.44 -5.34
C HIS A 217 -0.16 -1.29 -6.60
N VAL A 218 0.58 -0.75 -7.55
CA VAL A 218 0.99 -1.40 -8.79
C VAL A 218 2.48 -1.20 -8.91
N ALA A 219 3.21 -2.28 -9.02
CA ALA A 219 4.65 -2.29 -9.15
C ALA A 219 5.09 -3.34 -10.17
N GLY A 220 6.39 -3.43 -10.38
CA GLY A 220 6.97 -4.45 -11.22
C GLY A 220 8.18 -5.13 -10.60
N GLY A 221 8.42 -6.33 -11.09
CA GLY A 221 9.44 -7.24 -10.61
C GLY A 221 10.12 -7.98 -11.75
N ARG A 222 10.89 -9.02 -11.40
CA ARG A 222 11.65 -9.82 -12.36
C ARG A 222 11.78 -11.26 -11.90
N GLU A 223 11.99 -12.15 -12.87
CA GLU A 223 12.36 -13.54 -12.59
C GLU A 223 13.73 -13.63 -11.92
N GLY A 224 13.79 -14.38 -10.83
CA GLY A 224 15.02 -14.92 -10.23
C GLY A 224 15.25 -16.35 -10.67
N GLU A 225 16.21 -17.03 -10.04
CA GLU A 225 16.50 -18.44 -10.32
C GLU A 225 15.37 -19.37 -9.89
N ASP A 226 14.85 -19.15 -8.66
CA ASP A 226 13.83 -20.00 -8.05
C ASP A 226 12.46 -19.30 -7.88
N PHE A 227 12.46 -17.97 -7.83
CA PHE A 227 11.27 -17.17 -7.51
C PHE A 227 11.18 -15.93 -8.37
N TYR A 228 9.95 -15.48 -8.62
CA TYR A 228 9.68 -14.13 -9.07
C TYR A 228 9.88 -13.15 -7.91
N HIS A 229 10.73 -12.16 -8.11
CA HIS A 229 10.99 -11.10 -7.14
C HIS A 229 10.18 -9.88 -7.51
N ASP A 230 9.21 -9.50 -6.67
CA ASP A 230 8.61 -8.17 -6.76
C ASP A 230 9.60 -7.15 -6.22
N THR A 231 10.19 -6.34 -7.11
CA THR A 231 11.35 -5.52 -6.75
C THR A 231 11.01 -4.07 -6.60
N HIS A 232 9.86 -3.64 -7.12
CA HIS A 232 9.44 -2.25 -7.18
C HIS A 232 10.43 -1.36 -7.96
N THR A 233 11.37 -1.97 -8.68
CA THR A 233 12.44 -1.32 -9.46
C THR A 233 12.44 -1.74 -10.93
N ASP A 234 11.57 -2.68 -11.29
CA ASP A 234 11.39 -3.22 -12.64
C ASP A 234 10.02 -2.79 -13.21
N ARG A 235 9.90 -2.69 -14.54
CA ARG A 235 8.65 -2.30 -15.21
C ARG A 235 7.50 -3.24 -14.83
N THR A 236 6.31 -2.67 -14.66
CA THR A 236 5.05 -3.36 -14.38
C THR A 236 4.77 -4.38 -15.50
N PRO A 237 4.68 -5.68 -15.18
CA PRO A 237 4.35 -6.70 -16.17
C PRO A 237 2.92 -6.55 -16.69
N PRO A 238 2.63 -6.95 -17.95
CA PRO A 238 1.26 -6.99 -18.47
C PRO A 238 0.27 -7.76 -17.59
N GLU A 239 0.71 -8.84 -16.97
CA GLU A 239 -0.13 -9.67 -16.10
C GLU A 239 -0.56 -8.94 -14.82
N VAL A 240 0.23 -7.97 -14.34
CA VAL A 240 -0.17 -7.10 -13.24
C VAL A 240 -1.22 -6.09 -13.72
N LEU A 241 -1.11 -5.59 -14.96
CA LEU A 241 -2.14 -4.73 -15.56
C LEU A 241 -3.47 -5.47 -15.79
N ASP A 242 -3.41 -6.76 -16.13
CA ASP A 242 -4.61 -7.61 -16.19
C ASP A 242 -5.31 -7.71 -14.83
N LEU A 243 -4.54 -7.80 -13.74
CA LEU A 243 -5.09 -7.77 -12.37
C LEU A 243 -5.66 -6.40 -11.99
N VAL A 244 -5.04 -5.30 -12.42
CA VAL A 244 -5.59 -3.95 -12.24
C VAL A 244 -6.95 -3.85 -12.94
N THR A 245 -7.05 -4.35 -14.18
CA THR A 245 -8.31 -4.39 -14.94
C THR A 245 -9.37 -5.22 -14.19
N ALA A 246 -9.02 -6.43 -13.75
CA ALA A 246 -9.93 -7.29 -13.00
C ALA A 246 -10.35 -6.71 -11.64
N LEU A 247 -9.47 -5.94 -10.99
CA LEU A 247 -9.81 -5.22 -9.76
C LEU A 247 -10.83 -4.12 -10.05
N ARG A 248 -10.62 -3.34 -11.12
CA ARG A 248 -11.53 -2.26 -11.54
C ARG A 248 -12.93 -2.77 -11.86
N GLU A 249 -13.05 -3.96 -12.44
CA GLU A 249 -14.36 -4.60 -12.70
C GLU A 249 -15.14 -4.92 -11.41
N ARG A 250 -14.48 -4.97 -10.26
CA ARG A 250 -15.08 -5.29 -8.96
C ARG A 250 -15.25 -4.08 -8.04
N THR A 251 -14.39 -3.07 -8.15
CA THR A 251 -14.42 -1.88 -7.29
C THR A 251 -13.78 -0.67 -7.97
N ASP A 252 -14.33 0.52 -7.72
CA ASP A 252 -13.77 1.81 -8.17
C ASP A 252 -12.69 2.29 -7.18
N THR A 253 -11.63 1.51 -7.03
CA THR A 253 -10.54 1.80 -6.11
C THR A 253 -9.38 2.49 -6.83
N PRO A 254 -8.84 3.60 -6.29
CA PRO A 254 -7.66 4.26 -6.84
C PRO A 254 -6.45 3.33 -6.93
N VAL A 255 -5.61 3.52 -7.93
CA VAL A 255 -4.35 2.77 -8.12
C VAL A 255 -3.15 3.71 -8.11
N MET A 256 -2.00 3.20 -7.73
CA MET A 256 -0.76 3.97 -7.64
C MET A 256 0.41 3.17 -8.22
N LEU A 257 1.22 3.79 -9.07
CA LEU A 257 2.52 3.22 -9.40
C LEU A 257 3.47 3.38 -8.20
N GLU A 258 3.92 2.27 -7.65
CA GLU A 258 5.01 2.21 -6.68
C GLU A 258 6.33 1.90 -7.41
N ARG A 259 7.25 2.87 -7.37
CA ARG A 259 8.59 2.78 -7.95
C ARG A 259 9.60 3.20 -6.90
N ASP A 260 10.33 2.23 -6.35
CA ASP A 260 11.23 2.46 -5.21
C ASP A 260 12.67 2.76 -5.60
N GLY A 261 13.02 2.56 -6.86
CA GLY A 261 14.35 2.82 -7.35
C GLY A 261 14.49 2.44 -8.81
N ARG A 262 15.73 2.53 -9.32
CA ARG A 262 16.05 2.33 -10.74
C ARG A 262 15.08 3.10 -11.65
N PHE A 263 14.87 4.36 -11.31
CA PHE A 263 13.95 5.23 -12.02
C PHE A 263 14.35 5.31 -13.51
N PRO A 264 13.44 4.95 -14.43
CA PRO A 264 13.75 4.98 -15.86
C PRO A 264 13.69 6.43 -16.38
N PRO A 265 14.10 6.67 -17.64
CA PRO A 265 13.84 7.94 -18.32
C PRO A 265 12.36 8.34 -18.24
N ALA A 266 12.07 9.64 -18.23
CA ALA A 266 10.71 10.16 -18.05
C ALA A 266 9.71 9.57 -19.06
N ALA A 267 10.09 9.45 -20.33
CA ALA A 267 9.23 8.86 -21.37
C ALA A 267 8.78 7.43 -21.02
N GLU A 268 9.69 6.59 -20.51
CA GLU A 268 9.38 5.21 -20.11
C GLU A 268 8.51 5.15 -18.86
N LEU A 269 8.76 6.04 -17.88
CA LEU A 269 7.91 6.18 -16.70
C LEU A 269 6.48 6.60 -17.09
N PHE A 270 6.35 7.51 -18.06
CA PHE A 270 5.05 7.97 -18.53
C PHE A 270 4.31 6.89 -19.30
N ASP A 271 5.00 6.10 -20.13
CA ASP A 271 4.39 4.96 -20.82
C ASP A 271 3.86 3.91 -19.83
N GLU A 272 4.56 3.71 -18.70
CA GLU A 272 4.11 2.86 -17.62
C GLU A 272 2.88 3.44 -16.89
N LEU A 273 2.91 4.71 -16.52
CA LEU A 273 1.76 5.40 -15.90
C LEU A 273 0.52 5.38 -16.81
N ASP A 274 0.69 5.59 -18.12
CA ASP A 274 -0.41 5.58 -19.09
C ASP A 274 -0.98 4.17 -19.29
N ALA A 275 -0.14 3.14 -19.24
CA ALA A 275 -0.59 1.74 -19.25
C ALA A 275 -1.42 1.39 -18.01
N ILE A 276 -1.00 1.86 -16.84
CA ILE A 276 -1.77 1.72 -15.59
C ILE A 276 -3.07 2.50 -15.67
N ALA A 277 -3.05 3.74 -16.18
CA ALA A 277 -4.25 4.53 -16.39
C ALA A 277 -5.26 3.81 -17.29
N ALA A 278 -4.79 3.23 -18.40
CA ALA A 278 -5.62 2.48 -19.32
C ALA A 278 -6.24 1.23 -18.67
N ALA A 279 -5.43 0.42 -17.97
CA ALA A 279 -5.90 -0.77 -17.27
C ALA A 279 -6.90 -0.43 -16.16
N ALA A 280 -6.66 0.66 -15.44
CA ALA A 280 -7.55 1.15 -14.39
C ALA A 280 -8.78 1.86 -14.93
N GLY A 281 -8.88 2.17 -16.24
CA GLY A 281 -9.95 3.02 -16.78
C GLY A 281 -9.94 4.46 -16.24
N ALA A 282 -8.74 4.98 -15.95
CA ALA A 282 -8.50 6.31 -15.42
C ALA A 282 -7.99 7.28 -16.50
N ALA A 283 -8.11 8.58 -16.25
CA ALA A 283 -7.49 9.59 -17.09
C ALA A 283 -5.95 9.55 -16.93
N PRO A 284 -5.17 9.71 -18.02
CA PRO A 284 -3.72 9.87 -17.93
C PRO A 284 -3.32 11.08 -17.07
N ILE A 285 -2.25 10.92 -16.28
CA ILE A 285 -1.69 12.01 -15.46
C ILE A 285 -0.44 12.66 -16.08
N THR A 286 -0.05 12.21 -17.27
CA THR A 286 1.25 12.48 -17.93
C THR A 286 1.18 13.54 -19.02
N THR A 287 -0.03 13.95 -19.45
CA THR A 287 -0.23 14.80 -20.65
C THR A 287 0.62 16.08 -20.61
N ASP A 288 0.50 16.87 -19.54
CA ASP A 288 1.27 18.11 -19.39
C ASP A 288 2.78 17.83 -19.23
N ALA A 289 3.15 16.78 -18.51
CA ALA A 289 4.55 16.45 -18.25
C ALA A 289 5.28 15.98 -19.52
N ARG A 290 4.58 15.35 -20.45
CA ARG A 290 5.15 14.94 -21.73
C ARG A 290 5.66 16.15 -22.54
N GLU A 291 4.98 17.30 -22.49
CA GLU A 291 5.43 18.51 -23.18
C GLU A 291 6.73 19.11 -22.62
N VAL A 292 7.06 18.78 -21.36
CA VAL A 292 8.24 19.30 -20.66
C VAL A 292 9.43 18.34 -20.79
N TRP A 293 9.17 17.03 -20.76
CA TRP A 293 10.19 16.00 -20.59
C TRP A 293 10.45 15.11 -21.82
N VAL A 294 9.61 15.18 -22.86
CA VAL A 294 9.69 14.31 -24.07
C VAL A 294 9.61 15.15 -25.35
#